data_AF-A0A7W7QCB2-F1
#
_entry.id   AF-A0A7W7QCB2-F1
#
_cell.length_a   1.000
_cell.length_b   1.000
_cell.length_c   1.000
_cell.angle_alpha   90.00
_cell.angle_beta   90.00
_cell.angle_gamma   90.00
#
_symmetry.space_group_name_H-M   'P 1'
#
loop_
_entity.id
_entity.type
_entity.pdbx_description
1 polymer ?
#
loop_
_entity_poly.entity_id
_entity_poly.type
_entity_poly.pdbx_seq_one_letter_code
_entity_poly.pdbx_strand_id
1 'polypeptide(L)'
;MAGSQLEKRANNAVDPHEEPSAAWGWHGRFPRGREIGGWITAIAMFAMAFVGNHIAETERLWLLGIGAGLVIYLIWARVRQRTAWRR
;
A
#
# COMPACT_ATOMS: atom_id res chain seq x y z
N MET A 1 -3.65 -35.04 9.40
CA MET A 1 -3.31 -34.09 10.49
C MET A 1 -2.64 -32.78 10.01
N ALA A 2 -2.57 -32.48 8.69
CA ALA A 2 -1.96 -31.24 8.20
C ALA A 2 -2.89 -30.01 8.22
N GLY A 3 -4.22 -30.22 8.24
CA GLY A 3 -5.20 -29.12 8.20
C GLY A 3 -5.23 -28.23 9.44
N SER A 4 -4.99 -28.80 10.63
CA SER A 4 -5.08 -28.06 11.91
C SER A 4 -3.97 -27.03 12.10
N GLN A 5 -2.83 -27.19 11.43
CA GLN A 5 -1.72 -26.23 11.46
C GLN A 5 -1.95 -25.02 10.53
N LEU A 6 -2.78 -25.17 9.50
CA LEU A 6 -3.18 -24.07 8.61
C LEU A 6 -4.31 -23.24 9.24
N GLU A 7 -5.25 -23.89 9.92
CA GLU A 7 -6.38 -23.24 10.60
C GLU A 7 -5.93 -22.32 11.76
N LYS A 8 -4.78 -22.60 12.39
CA LYS A 8 -4.16 -21.75 13.43
C LYS A 8 -3.37 -20.55 12.88
N ARG A 9 -3.05 -20.51 11.58
CA ARG A 9 -2.32 -19.36 11.01
C ARG A 9 -3.30 -18.23 10.81
N ALA A 10 -3.05 -17.08 11.44
CA ALA A 10 -3.80 -15.88 11.12
C ALA A 10 -3.73 -15.62 9.60
N ASN A 11 -4.85 -15.26 8.97
CA ASN A 11 -4.95 -15.05 7.52
C ASN A 11 -3.92 -14.04 6.93
N ASN A 12 -3.20 -13.30 7.78
CA ASN A 12 -2.16 -12.33 7.41
C ASN A 12 -0.76 -12.68 7.95
N ALA A 13 -0.54 -13.90 8.45
CA ALA A 13 0.75 -14.35 8.96
C ALA A 13 1.74 -14.56 7.81
N VAL A 14 2.92 -13.94 7.91
CA VAL A 14 4.06 -14.17 7.00
C VAL A 14 4.59 -15.58 7.22
N ASP A 15 4.98 -16.27 6.14
CA ASP A 15 5.55 -17.62 6.23
C ASP A 15 6.89 -17.56 6.98
N PRO A 16 7.06 -18.28 8.10
CA PRO A 16 8.34 -18.38 8.80
C PRO A 16 9.50 -18.90 7.93
N HIS A 17 9.21 -19.59 6.81
CA HIS A 17 10.21 -20.01 5.85
C HIS A 17 10.76 -18.85 5.00
N GLU A 18 9.92 -17.84 4.71
CA GLU A 18 10.33 -16.63 3.99
C GLU A 18 10.96 -15.61 4.96
N GLU A 19 10.48 -15.54 6.19
CA GLU A 19 10.94 -14.56 7.19
C GLU A 19 11.09 -15.20 8.59
N PRO A 20 12.30 -15.59 9.03
CA PRO A 20 12.51 -16.32 10.29
C PRO A 20 12.16 -15.49 11.54
N SER A 21 12.15 -14.16 11.44
CA SER A 21 11.69 -13.26 12.52
C SER A 21 10.17 -13.17 12.62
N ALA A 22 9.41 -13.84 11.74
CA ALA A 22 7.94 -13.93 11.83
C ALA A 22 7.46 -14.39 13.21
N ALA A 23 8.25 -15.22 13.91
CA ALA A 23 7.98 -15.68 15.26
C ALA A 23 7.98 -14.56 16.34
N TRP A 24 8.60 -13.41 16.08
CA TRP A 24 8.67 -12.29 17.05
C TRP A 24 7.48 -11.32 16.95
N GLY A 25 6.54 -11.58 16.02
CA GLY A 25 5.18 -11.05 16.07
C GLY A 25 4.92 -9.70 15.39
N TRP A 26 5.94 -8.99 14.90
CA TRP A 26 5.77 -7.63 14.31
C TRP A 26 5.54 -7.65 12.79
N HIS A 27 5.32 -8.82 12.19
CA HIS A 27 5.18 -9.04 10.75
C HIS A 27 3.74 -8.89 10.22
N GLY A 28 2.86 -8.20 10.94
CA GLY A 28 1.48 -8.02 10.54
C GLY A 28 1.35 -7.26 9.21
N ARG A 29 0.75 -7.90 8.19
CA ARG A 29 0.39 -7.21 6.95
C ARG A 29 -1.00 -6.59 7.06
N PHE A 30 -1.12 -5.33 6.68
CA PHE A 30 -2.40 -4.63 6.58
C PHE A 30 -2.67 -4.19 5.14
N PRO A 31 -2.95 -5.13 4.22
CA PRO A 31 -3.00 -4.85 2.78
C PRO A 31 -4.09 -3.83 2.43
N ARG A 32 -5.25 -3.91 3.08
CA ARG A 32 -6.34 -2.93 2.90
C ARG A 32 -5.99 -1.56 3.46
N GLY A 33 -5.41 -1.48 4.65
CA GLY A 33 -5.04 -0.19 5.24
C GLY A 33 -3.90 0.50 4.50
N ARG A 34 -2.93 -0.25 3.97
CA ARG A 34 -1.90 0.29 3.07
C ARG A 34 -2.53 0.94 1.83
N GLU A 35 -3.52 0.27 1.24
CA GLU A 35 -4.19 0.78 0.06
C GLU A 35 -5.05 2.02 0.35
N ILE A 36 -5.86 1.97 1.41
CA ILE A 36 -6.69 3.10 1.84
C ILE A 36 -5.80 4.29 2.20
N GLY A 37 -4.73 4.07 2.96
CA GLY A 37 -3.76 5.10 3.33
C GLY A 37 -3.13 5.75 2.10
N GLY A 38 -2.72 4.96 1.10
CA GLY A 38 -2.19 5.49 -0.15
C GLY A 38 -3.20 6.38 -0.91
N TRP A 39 -4.47 5.95 -1.01
CA TRP A 39 -5.51 6.76 -1.67
C TRP A 39 -5.84 8.04 -0.89
N ILE A 40 -5.89 7.97 0.44
CA ILE A 40 -6.08 9.16 1.29
C ILE A 40 -4.95 10.16 1.06
N THR A 41 -3.69 9.69 1.04
CA THR A 41 -2.53 10.55 0.77
C THR A 41 -2.63 11.17 -0.63
N ALA A 42 -2.97 10.39 -1.66
CA ALA A 42 -3.13 10.93 -3.01
C ALA A 42 -4.20 12.03 -3.07
N ILE A 43 -5.38 11.79 -2.47
CA ILE A 43 -6.46 12.77 -2.40
C ILE A 43 -6.00 14.03 -1.65
N ALA A 44 -5.31 13.89 -0.53
CA ALA A 44 -4.80 15.02 0.24
C ALA A 44 -3.80 15.85 -0.58
N MET A 45 -2.91 15.21 -1.35
CA MET A 45 -1.96 15.92 -2.22
C MET A 45 -2.67 16.72 -3.31
N PHE A 46 -3.69 16.16 -3.96
CA PHE A 46 -4.47 16.89 -4.94
C PHE A 46 -5.30 18.00 -4.31
N ALA A 47 -5.90 17.75 -3.14
CA ALA A 47 -6.60 18.80 -2.39
C ALA A 47 -5.65 19.97 -2.08
N MET A 48 -4.45 19.69 -1.57
CA MET A 48 -3.43 20.71 -1.32
C MET A 48 -2.95 21.40 -2.60
N ALA A 49 -3.03 20.77 -3.77
CA ALA A 49 -2.62 21.39 -5.04
C ALA A 49 -3.66 22.38 -5.61
N PHE A 50 -4.93 22.21 -5.25
CA PHE A 50 -6.05 23.00 -5.79
C PHE A 50 -6.70 23.92 -4.75
N VAL A 51 -6.48 23.67 -3.46
CA VAL A 51 -7.09 24.42 -2.35
C VAL A 51 -5.98 25.11 -1.56
N GLY A 52 -5.81 26.41 -1.78
CA GLY A 52 -4.82 27.20 -1.05
C GLY A 52 -4.45 28.51 -1.74
N ASN A 53 -3.66 29.32 -1.05
CA ASN A 53 -3.09 30.56 -1.57
C ASN A 53 -1.73 30.29 -2.24
N HIS A 54 -1.71 29.54 -3.34
CA HIS A 54 -0.47 29.26 -4.07
C HIS A 54 0.02 30.53 -4.78
N ILE A 55 1.22 30.99 -4.42
CA ILE A 55 1.86 32.15 -5.05
C ILE A 55 2.72 31.72 -6.25
N ALA A 56 3.32 30.53 -6.17
CA ALA A 56 4.19 29.98 -7.20
C ALA A 56 3.68 28.64 -7.72
N GLU A 57 3.82 28.44 -9.03
CA GLU A 57 3.40 27.22 -9.73
C GLU A 57 4.25 25.99 -9.38
N THR A 58 5.48 26.20 -8.91
CA THR A 58 6.42 25.13 -8.59
C THR A 58 5.85 24.16 -7.57
N GLU A 59 5.23 24.67 -6.50
CA GLU A 59 4.60 23.83 -5.46
C GLU A 59 3.49 22.96 -6.06
N ARG A 60 2.62 23.57 -6.87
CA ARG A 60 1.50 22.87 -7.51
C ARG A 60 1.98 21.77 -8.44
N LEU A 61 3.04 22.03 -9.23
CA LEU A 61 3.65 21.04 -10.11
C LEU A 61 4.23 19.85 -9.34
N TRP A 62 4.89 20.08 -8.20
CA TRP A 62 5.40 18.99 -7.36
C TRP A 62 4.28 18.17 -6.73
N LEU A 63 3.25 18.80 -6.19
CA LEU A 63 2.09 18.11 -5.62
C LEU A 63 1.36 17.28 -6.69
N LEU A 64 1.16 17.84 -7.88
CA LEU A 64 0.54 17.13 -9.01
C LEU A 64 1.42 15.96 -9.49
N GLY A 65 2.72 16.19 -9.67
CA GLY A 65 3.65 15.17 -10.17
C GLY A 65 3.78 13.98 -9.23
N ILE A 66 4.01 14.24 -7.93
CA ILE A 66 4.13 13.18 -6.92
C ILE A 66 2.77 12.49 -6.70
N GLY A 67 1.68 13.26 -6.64
CA GLY A 67 0.33 12.73 -6.49
C GLY A 67 -0.07 11.81 -7.65
N ALA A 68 0.21 12.21 -8.89
CA ALA A 68 -0.04 11.39 -10.08
C ALA A 68 0.83 10.12 -10.07
N GLY A 69 2.11 10.24 -9.70
CA GLY A 69 3.01 9.09 -9.54
C GLY A 69 2.49 8.09 -8.51
N LEU A 70 1.99 8.57 -7.37
CA LEU A 70 1.40 7.72 -6.33
C LEU A 70 0.15 6.99 -6.82
N VAL A 71 -0.76 7.66 -7.54
CA VAL A 71 -1.95 7.05 -8.13
C VAL A 71 -1.56 5.93 -9.11
N ILE A 72 -0.61 6.20 -10.01
CA ILE A 72 -0.11 5.21 -10.96
C ILE A 72 0.46 4.00 -10.22
N TYR A 73 1.27 4.23 -9.17
CA TYR A 73 1.83 3.17 -8.35
C TYR A 73 0.76 2.33 -7.65
N LEU A 74 -0.28 2.95 -7.08
CA LEU A 74 -1.38 2.25 -6.42
C LEU A 74 -2.15 1.35 -7.39
N ILE A 75 -2.47 1.86 -8.57
CA ILE A 75 -3.14 1.09 -9.63
C ILE A 75 -2.25 -0.07 -10.07
N TRP A 76 -0.97 0.19 -10.36
CA TRP A 76 -0.01 -0.84 -10.75
C TRP A 76 0.13 -1.92 -9.68
N ALA A 77 0.27 -1.53 -8.42
CA ALA A 77 0.36 -2.46 -7.29
C ALA A 77 -0.91 -3.32 -7.18
N ARG A 78 -2.10 -2.73 -7.35
CA ARG A 78 -3.36 -3.46 -7.36
C ARG A 78 -3.43 -4.46 -8.52
N VAL A 79 -3.05 -4.06 -9.73
CA VAL A 79 -3.02 -4.96 -10.89
C VAL A 79 -2.06 -6.12 -10.65
N ARG A 80 -0.84 -5.83 -10.17
CA ARG A 80 0.18 -6.85 -9.87
C ARG A 80 -0.27 -7.84 -8.81
N GLN A 81 -1.00 -7.40 -7.79
CA GLN A 81 -1.58 -8.29 -6.78
C GLN A 81 -2.63 -9.23 -7.39
N ARG A 82 -3.44 -8.76 -8.33
CA ARG A 82 -4.45 -9.60 -9.01
C ARG A 82 -3.83 -10.61 -9.97
N THR A 83 -2.62 -10.36 -10.46
CA THR A 83 -1.89 -11.26 -11.36
C THR A 83 -0.80 -12.08 -10.67
N ALA A 84 -0.73 -12.04 -9.33
CA ALA A 84 0.34 -12.69 -8.57
C ALA A 84 0.36 -14.23 -8.76
N TRP A 85 -0.81 -14.84 -8.99
CA TRP A 85 -0.96 -16.29 -9.23
C TRP A 85 -0.36 -16.79 -10.55
N ARG A 86 0.06 -15.88 -11.45
CA ARG A 86 0.70 -16.24 -12.74
C ARG A 86 2.22 -16.42 -12.64
N ARG A 87 2.79 -16.29 -11.43
CA ARG A 87 4.20 -16.51 -11.13
C ARG A 87 4.30 -17.60 -10.08
#